data_AF-A0A7S2BA04-F1
#
_entry.id   AF-A0A7S2BA04-F1
#
_cell.length_a   1.000
_cell.length_b   1.000
_cell.length_c   1.000
_cell.angle_alpha   90.00
_cell.angle_beta   90.00
_cell.angle_gamma   90.00
#
_symmetry.space_group_name_H-M   'P 1'
#
loop_
_entity.id
_entity.type
_entity.pdbx_description
1 polymer ?
#
loop_
_entity_poly.entity_id
_entity_poly.type
_entity_poly.pdbx_seq_one_letter_code
_entity_poly.pdbx_strand_id
1 'polypeptide(L)'
;ENSGVPQGNFMKRHQVPKDEDTFYTLADIEIGGELTLYGRTFQIIDANPSTKSYLKFKEDGSESVGFPVDKFEVDRAALMSRETGADLTVRHNIRKNPMKNFAEAALGNTCDNSGREGFLK
;
A
#
# COMPACT_ATOMS: atom_id res chain seq x y z
N GLU A 1 -6.39 -3.37 -0.47
CA GLU A 1 -7.54 -4.24 -0.82
C GLU A 1 -7.14 -5.67 -1.16
N ASN A 2 -6.07 -5.91 -1.94
CA ASN A 2 -5.65 -7.27 -2.32
C ASN A 2 -4.69 -7.95 -1.33
N SER A 3 -5.04 -7.96 -0.04
CA SER A 3 -4.18 -8.59 0.99
C SER A 3 -4.35 -10.11 1.09
N GLY A 4 -5.45 -10.66 0.58
CA GLY A 4 -5.74 -12.11 0.63
C GLY A 4 -6.05 -12.66 2.03
N VAL A 5 -5.91 -11.87 3.09
CA VAL A 5 -6.26 -12.23 4.47
C VAL A 5 -7.71 -11.84 4.78
N PRO A 6 -8.44 -12.65 5.57
CA PRO A 6 -9.78 -12.29 6.00
C PRO A 6 -9.71 -11.03 6.87
N GLN A 7 -10.39 -9.97 6.41
CA GLN A 7 -10.47 -8.70 7.10
C GLN A 7 -11.78 -8.59 7.88
N GLY A 8 -11.79 -7.78 8.93
CA GLY A 8 -12.97 -7.56 9.76
C GLY A 8 -12.61 -7.17 11.18
N ASN A 9 -13.56 -7.36 12.10
CA ASN A 9 -13.35 -7.00 13.48
C ASN A 9 -12.32 -7.92 14.14
N PHE A 10 -11.21 -7.34 14.63
CA PHE A 10 -10.13 -8.08 15.28
C PHE A 10 -10.50 -8.53 16.70
N MET A 11 -11.25 -7.72 17.43
CA MET A 11 -11.61 -7.97 18.83
C MET A 11 -13.04 -7.50 19.12
N LYS A 12 -13.80 -8.27 19.91
CA LYS A 12 -15.15 -7.86 20.33
C LYS A 12 -15.08 -6.72 21.34
N ARG A 13 -16.16 -5.95 21.45
CA ARG A 13 -16.26 -4.87 22.45
C ARG A 13 -16.46 -5.46 23.85
N HIS A 14 -15.46 -5.34 24.71
CA HIS A 14 -15.52 -5.61 26.15
C HIS A 14 -14.35 -4.87 26.85
N GLN A 15 -14.30 -4.89 28.20
CA GLN A 15 -13.14 -4.39 28.94
C GLN A 15 -11.99 -5.37 28.82
N VAL A 16 -10.81 -4.91 28.40
CA VAL A 16 -9.64 -5.76 28.21
C VAL A 16 -8.82 -5.79 29.50
N PRO A 17 -8.61 -6.97 30.11
CA PRO A 17 -7.73 -7.10 31.26
C PRO A 17 -6.27 -6.88 30.84
N LYS A 18 -5.53 -6.16 31.68
CA LYS A 18 -4.09 -5.93 31.56
C LYS A 18 -3.33 -6.97 32.38
N ASP A 19 -3.70 -7.13 33.66
CA ASP A 19 -3.22 -8.17 34.58
C ASP A 19 -4.41 -8.90 35.24
N GLU A 20 -4.17 -9.69 36.30
CA GLU A 20 -5.21 -10.52 36.94
C GLU A 20 -6.44 -9.73 37.43
N ASP A 21 -6.25 -8.48 37.89
CA ASP A 21 -7.32 -7.62 38.43
C ASP A 21 -7.29 -6.18 37.90
N THR A 22 -6.51 -5.89 36.86
CA THR A 22 -6.36 -4.54 36.29
C THR A 22 -6.87 -4.51 34.86
N PHE A 23 -7.45 -3.37 34.46
CA PHE A 23 -7.92 -3.14 33.10
C PHE A 23 -7.13 -2.02 32.44
N TYR A 24 -7.03 -2.08 31.12
CA TYR A 24 -6.50 -0.97 30.35
C TYR A 24 -7.35 0.29 30.52
N THR A 25 -6.68 1.40 30.75
CA THR A 25 -7.28 2.72 30.90
C THR A 25 -6.79 3.65 29.79
N LEU A 26 -7.40 4.83 29.71
CA LEU A 26 -6.96 5.86 28.76
C LEU A 26 -5.52 6.34 29.00
N ALA A 27 -5.01 6.19 30.23
CA ALA A 27 -3.64 6.54 30.56
C ALA A 27 -2.60 5.58 29.96
N ASP A 28 -3.02 4.39 29.53
CA ASP A 28 -2.14 3.42 28.86
C ASP A 28 -2.07 3.63 27.33
N ILE A 29 -2.75 4.67 26.81
CA ILE A 29 -2.89 4.95 25.38
C ILE A 29 -2.12 6.22 25.06
N GLU A 30 -0.98 6.08 24.38
CA GLU A 30 -0.13 7.18 23.96
C GLU A 30 0.29 7.00 22.49
N ILE A 31 0.43 8.09 21.73
CA ILE A 31 0.94 8.03 20.35
C ILE A 31 2.43 7.66 20.39
N GLY A 32 2.82 6.67 19.60
CA GLY A 32 4.14 6.06 19.60
C GLY A 32 4.30 4.92 20.61
N GLY A 33 3.39 4.81 21.59
CA GLY A 33 3.37 3.76 22.59
C GLY A 33 2.96 2.40 22.04
N GLU A 34 3.26 1.36 22.83
CA GLU A 34 2.90 -0.03 22.55
C GLU A 34 1.81 -0.53 23.52
N LEU A 35 0.84 -1.26 22.99
CA LEU A 35 -0.28 -1.81 23.72
C LEU A 35 -0.39 -3.32 23.46
N THR A 36 -0.22 -4.15 24.50
CA THR A 36 -0.27 -5.61 24.35
C THR A 36 -1.64 -6.15 24.73
N LEU A 37 -2.41 -6.61 23.76
CA LEU A 37 -3.76 -7.15 23.95
C LEU A 37 -3.76 -8.64 23.56
N TYR A 38 -4.12 -9.51 24.49
CA TYR A 38 -4.25 -10.96 24.25
C TYR A 38 -3.04 -11.59 23.55
N GLY A 39 -1.83 -11.27 24.02
CA GLY A 39 -0.58 -11.81 23.49
C GLY A 39 -0.13 -11.20 22.16
N ARG A 40 -0.74 -10.11 21.71
CA ARG A 40 -0.30 -9.34 20.54
C ARG A 40 -0.03 -7.90 20.90
N THR A 41 1.12 -7.39 20.49
CA THR A 41 1.56 -6.02 20.73
C THR A 41 1.23 -5.15 19.53
N PHE A 42 0.49 -4.07 19.78
CA PHE A 42 0.08 -3.07 18.80
C PHE A 42 0.83 -1.78 19.07
N GLN A 43 1.36 -1.15 18.03
CA GLN A 43 1.91 0.19 18.14
C GLN A 43 0.84 1.21 17.76
N ILE A 44 0.63 2.22 18.60
CA ILE A 44 -0.33 3.29 18.34
C ILE A 44 0.38 4.35 17.50
N ILE A 45 0.12 4.35 16.20
CA ILE A 45 0.84 5.18 15.23
C ILE A 45 0.28 6.61 15.20
N ASP A 46 -1.05 6.73 15.22
CA ASP A 46 -1.74 8.00 15.17
C ASP A 46 -3.12 7.93 15.85
N ALA A 47 -3.67 9.10 16.18
CA ALA A 47 -5.02 9.26 16.71
C ALA A 47 -5.81 10.30 15.91
N ASN A 48 -7.13 10.15 15.89
CA ASN A 48 -8.00 11.12 15.21
C ASN A 48 -7.95 12.51 15.91
N PRO A 49 -8.38 13.60 15.24
CA PRO A 49 -8.28 14.95 15.81
C PRO A 49 -9.05 15.14 17.13
N SER A 50 -10.22 14.52 17.29
CA SER A 50 -11.02 14.66 18.50
C SER A 50 -10.38 13.95 19.71
N THR A 51 -9.84 12.75 19.51
CA THR A 51 -9.09 12.00 20.52
C THR A 51 -7.81 12.73 20.91
N LYS A 52 -7.09 13.33 19.94
CA LYS A 52 -5.92 14.18 20.22
C LYS A 52 -6.25 15.37 21.11
N SER A 53 -7.39 16.03 20.89
CA SER A 53 -7.83 17.13 21.75
C SER A 53 -8.29 16.65 23.12
N TYR A 54 -8.99 15.51 23.19
CA TYR A 54 -9.51 14.96 24.43
C TYR A 54 -8.40 14.46 25.38
N LEU A 55 -7.42 13.74 24.83
CA LEU A 55 -6.27 13.21 25.57
C LEU A 55 -5.11 14.19 25.64
N LYS A 56 -5.25 15.40 25.07
CA LYS A 56 -4.24 16.47 25.06
C LYS A 56 -2.87 16.09 24.47
N PHE A 57 -2.82 15.08 23.61
CA PHE A 57 -1.61 14.62 22.93
C PHE A 57 -0.78 15.71 22.24
N LYS A 58 -1.39 16.82 21.82
CA LYS A 58 -0.67 17.95 21.20
C LYS A 58 0.18 18.77 22.18
N GLU A 59 -0.14 18.74 23.48
CA GLU A 59 0.62 19.48 24.49
C GLU A 59 1.88 18.70 24.91
N ASP A 60 1.88 17.38 24.75
CA ASP A 60 2.95 16.48 25.22
C ASP A 60 4.01 16.15 24.14
N GLY A 61 3.90 16.72 22.94
CA GLY A 61 4.88 16.52 21.86
C GLY A 61 4.80 15.17 21.15
N SER A 62 3.69 14.44 21.29
CA SER A 62 3.52 13.14 20.62
C SER A 62 3.13 13.34 19.15
N GLU A 63 4.14 13.35 18.27
CA GLU A 63 3.94 13.42 16.82
C GLU A 63 3.48 12.07 16.26
N SER A 64 2.67 12.10 15.20
CA SER A 64 2.24 10.88 14.52
C SER A 64 3.44 10.13 13.97
N VAL A 65 3.58 8.86 14.33
CA VAL A 65 4.61 7.99 13.75
C VAL A 65 4.18 7.63 12.33
N GLY A 66 5.13 7.43 11.42
CA GLY A 66 4.80 6.88 10.09
C GLY A 66 4.46 5.39 10.17
N PHE A 67 3.71 4.88 9.21
CA PHE A 67 3.60 3.43 9.05
C PHE A 67 4.97 2.84 8.67
N PRO A 68 5.33 1.65 9.18
CA PRO A 68 6.52 0.96 8.71
C PRO A 68 6.36 0.60 7.23
N VAL A 69 7.49 0.55 6.52
CA VAL A 69 7.50 0.17 5.10
C VAL A 69 7.07 -1.29 4.95
N ASP A 70 6.02 -1.51 4.18
CA ASP A 70 5.57 -2.86 3.84
C ASP A 70 6.42 -3.44 2.69
N LYS A 71 7.06 -4.58 2.95
CA LYS A 71 7.87 -5.31 1.97
C LYS A 71 7.05 -5.73 0.75
N PHE A 72 5.79 -6.12 0.94
CA PHE A 72 4.93 -6.57 -0.15
C PHE A 72 4.68 -5.45 -1.16
N GLU A 73 4.50 -4.22 -0.70
CA GLU A 73 4.31 -3.07 -1.59
C GLU A 73 5.54 -2.79 -2.44
N VAL A 74 6.74 -2.86 -1.83
CA VAL A 74 8.01 -2.67 -2.53
C VAL A 74 8.21 -3.73 -3.62
N ASP A 75 8.03 -5.01 -3.27
CA ASP A 75 8.22 -6.13 -4.20
C ASP A 75 7.18 -6.10 -5.33
N ARG A 76 5.91 -5.78 -5.00
CA ARG A 76 4.85 -5.68 -6.01
C ARG A 76 5.09 -4.50 -6.95
N ALA A 77 5.56 -3.37 -6.46
CA ALA A 77 5.90 -2.23 -7.30
C ALA A 77 7.04 -2.58 -8.29
N ALA A 78 8.09 -3.25 -7.80
CA ALA A 78 9.20 -3.71 -8.63
C ALA A 78 8.79 -4.76 -9.67
N LEU A 79 7.86 -5.67 -9.32
CA LEU A 79 7.33 -6.64 -10.27
C LEU A 79 6.50 -5.97 -11.36
N MET A 80 5.62 -5.03 -11.00
CA MET A 80 4.79 -4.31 -11.98
C MET A 80 5.62 -3.47 -12.95
N SER A 81 6.68 -2.79 -12.48
CA SER A 81 7.55 -2.03 -13.38
C SER A 81 8.23 -2.92 -14.42
N ARG A 82 8.61 -4.15 -14.05
CA ARG A 82 9.28 -5.11 -14.95
C ARG A 82 8.34 -5.89 -15.85
N GLU A 83 7.24 -6.42 -15.32
CA GLU A 83 6.42 -7.43 -16.02
C GLU A 83 5.23 -6.83 -16.77
N THR A 84 4.65 -5.73 -16.29
CA THR A 84 3.44 -5.15 -16.91
C THR A 84 3.73 -4.03 -17.90
N GLY A 85 5.00 -3.73 -18.17
CA GLY A 85 5.40 -2.65 -19.09
C GLY A 85 4.98 -1.26 -18.61
N ALA A 86 4.76 -1.09 -17.31
CA ALA A 86 4.36 0.19 -16.71
C ALA A 86 5.53 1.18 -16.61
N ASP A 87 6.76 0.72 -16.78
CA ASP A 87 7.93 1.58 -16.89
C ASP A 87 8.09 2.11 -18.32
N LEU A 88 7.72 3.39 -18.52
CA LEU A 88 7.84 4.11 -19.79
C LEU A 88 9.29 4.32 -20.23
N THR A 89 10.26 4.20 -19.32
CA THR A 89 11.68 4.39 -19.62
C THR A 89 12.35 3.12 -20.15
N VAL A 90 11.75 1.94 -19.88
CA VAL A 90 12.28 0.65 -20.31
C VAL A 90 11.60 0.20 -21.61
N ARG A 91 12.36 0.23 -22.71
CA ARG A 91 11.91 -0.32 -23.99
C ARG A 91 11.94 -1.85 -23.95
N HIS A 92 10.78 -2.45 -23.77
CA HIS A 92 10.58 -3.88 -23.94
C HIS A 92 10.60 -4.19 -25.44
N ASN A 93 11.75 -4.58 -25.99
CA ASN A 93 11.93 -4.97 -27.39
C ASN A 93 11.20 -6.29 -27.71
N ILE A 94 9.87 -6.29 -27.63
CA ILE A 94 9.02 -7.41 -27.99
C ILE A 94 8.99 -7.48 -29.52
N ARG A 95 9.73 -8.43 -30.09
CA ARG A 95 9.58 -8.79 -31.50
C ARG A 95 8.14 -9.23 -31.71
N LYS A 96 7.33 -8.41 -32.41
CA LYS A 96 5.96 -8.79 -32.73
C LYS A 96 5.99 -10.01 -33.66
N ASN A 97 5.31 -11.08 -33.24
CA ASN A 97 5.11 -12.25 -34.09
C ASN A 97 4.33 -11.84 -35.36
N PRO A 98 4.66 -12.35 -36.56
CA PRO A 98 3.90 -12.09 -37.79
C PRO A 98 2.38 -12.27 -37.63
N MET A 99 1.93 -13.23 -36.83
CA MET A 99 0.50 -13.45 -36.58
C MET A 99 -0.16 -12.31 -35.78
N LYS A 100 0.58 -11.69 -34.85
CA LYS A 100 0.13 -10.50 -34.11
C LYS A 100 0.00 -9.29 -35.05
N ASN A 101 0.99 -9.10 -35.93
CA ASN A 101 0.96 -8.02 -36.92
C ASN A 101 -0.24 -8.16 -37.88
N PHE A 102 -0.50 -9.39 -38.35
CA PHE A 102 -1.65 -9.66 -39.21
C PHE A 102 -2.98 -9.39 -38.49
N ALA A 103 -3.14 -9.83 -37.25
CA ALA A 103 -4.35 -9.60 -36.47
C ALA A 103 -4.59 -8.10 -36.21
N GLU A 104 -3.55 -7.34 -35.85
CA GLU A 104 -3.64 -5.88 -35.68
C GLU A 104 -4.04 -5.18 -36.99
N ALA A 105 -3.45 -5.57 -38.13
CA ALA A 105 -3.79 -5.03 -39.43
C ALA A 105 -5.24 -5.37 -39.84
N ALA A 106 -5.70 -6.58 -39.57
CA ALA A 106 -7.07 -7.02 -39.86
C ALA A 106 -8.13 -6.27 -39.04
N LEU A 107 -7.78 -5.83 -37.82
CA LEU A 107 -8.63 -4.99 -36.97
C LEU A 107 -8.54 -3.48 -37.32
N GLY A 108 -7.86 -3.13 -38.41
CA GLY A 108 -7.76 -1.75 -38.89
C GLY A 108 -6.69 -0.90 -38.21
N ASN A 109 -5.71 -1.51 -37.55
CA ASN A 109 -4.56 -0.76 -37.06
C ASN A 109 -3.69 -0.28 -38.23
N THR A 110 -3.12 0.92 -38.12
CA THR A 110 -2.27 1.47 -39.17
C THR A 110 -0.87 0.85 -39.11
N CYS A 111 -0.20 0.77 -40.26
CA CYS A 111 1.21 0.37 -40.29
C CYS A 111 2.08 1.44 -39.63
N ASP A 112 3.10 1.03 -38.88
CA ASP A 112 4.08 1.94 -38.30
C ASP A 112 4.88 2.61 -39.43
N ASN A 113 4.77 3.94 -39.49
CA ASN A 113 5.39 4.77 -40.52
C ASN A 113 6.67 5.47 -40.03
N SER A 114 7.14 5.21 -38.82
CA SER A 114 8.32 5.86 -38.23
C SER A 114 9.62 5.72 -39.03
N GLY A 115 9.70 4.77 -39.98
CA GLY A 115 10.84 4.60 -40.89
C GLY A 115 10.66 5.15 -42.32
N ARG A 116 9.54 5.82 -42.62
CA ARG A 116 9.22 6.34 -43.97
C ARG A 116 9.76 7.75 -44.26
N GLU A 117 10.56 8.32 -43.35
CA GLU A 117 11.11 9.68 -43.48
C GLU A 117 11.93 9.88 -44.75
N GLY A 118 12.58 8.84 -45.27
CA GLY A 118 13.32 8.89 -46.55
C GLY A 118 12.46 8.85 -47.81
N PHE A 119 11.14 8.66 -47.70
CA PHE A 119 10.21 8.57 -48.85
C PHE A 119 9.51 9.90 -49.16
N LEU A 120 9.44 10.82 -48.20
CA LEU A 120 8.95 12.18 -48.41
C LEU A 120 10.15 13.07 -48.79
N LYS A 121 10.33 13.31 -50.09
CA LYS A 121 11.16 14.40 -50.62
C LYS A 121 10.29 15.63 -50.87
#